data_AF-A0A0T9FP27-F1
#
_entry.id   AF-A0A0T9FP27-F1
#
_cell.length_a   1.000
_cell.length_b   1.000
_cell.length_c   1.000
_cell.angle_alpha   90.00
_cell.angle_beta   90.00
_cell.angle_gamma   90.00
#
_symmetry.space_group_name_H-M   'P 1'
#
loop_
_entity.id
_entity.type
_entity.pdbx_description
1 polymer ?
#
loop_
_entity_poly.entity_id
_entity_poly.type
_entity_poly.pdbx_seq_one_letter_code
_entity_poly.pdbx_strand_id
1 'polypeptide(L)'
;MGPMQFISETWRLYGVAARNDGIANVDNIDDAALSAAGYLCWRGKDLATPRGWITALRAYNNSVIYARAVRDWATAYAAGHPL
;
A
#
# COMPACT_ATOMS: atom_id res chain seq x y z
N MET A 1 -2.13 9.16 -8.54
CA MET A 1 -3.46 8.87 -9.11
C MET A 1 -4.27 8.12 -8.06
N GLY A 2 -5.56 8.42 -7.97
CA GLY A 2 -6.45 7.79 -7.00
C GLY A 2 -6.14 8.07 -5.53
N PRO A 3 -6.91 7.45 -4.62
CA PRO A 3 -6.77 7.64 -3.17
C PRO A 3 -5.45 7.10 -2.63
N MET A 4 -4.82 6.15 -3.32
CA MET A 4 -3.53 5.57 -2.94
C MET A 4 -2.33 6.25 -3.61
N GLN A 5 -2.54 7.34 -4.36
CA GLN A 5 -1.46 8.16 -4.94
C GLN A 5 -0.48 7.39 -5.85
N PHE A 6 -0.94 6.36 -6.56
CA PHE A 6 -0.10 5.64 -7.52
C PHE A 6 0.45 6.55 -8.62
N ILE A 7 1.72 6.37 -8.98
CA ILE A 7 2.22 6.87 -10.26
C ILE A 7 1.76 5.94 -11.39
N SER A 8 1.64 6.46 -12.61
CA SER A 8 1.05 5.75 -13.75
C SER A 8 1.70 4.38 -14.01
N GLU A 9 3.03 4.30 -13.92
CA GLU A 9 3.76 3.06 -14.19
C GLU A 9 3.53 1.99 -13.11
N THR A 10 3.46 2.39 -11.84
CA THR A 10 3.14 1.45 -10.75
C THR A 10 1.71 0.93 -10.90
N TRP A 11 0.75 1.79 -11.23
CA TRP A 11 -0.61 1.34 -11.49
C TRP A 11 -0.69 0.35 -12.66
N ARG A 12 0.02 0.64 -13.76
CA ARG A 12 0.08 -0.24 -14.92
C ARG A 12 0.60 -1.65 -14.59
N LEU A 13 1.54 -1.75 -13.64
CA LEU A 13 2.18 -3.01 -13.27
C LEU A 13 1.49 -3.78 -12.14
N TYR A 14 0.82 -3.08 -11.23
CA TYR A 14 0.29 -3.67 -9.99
C TYR A 14 -1.20 -3.41 -9.75
N GLY A 15 -1.88 -2.68 -10.63
CA GLY A 15 -3.31 -2.43 -10.54
C GLY A 15 -4.12 -3.72 -10.66
N VAL A 16 -5.04 -3.95 -9.72
CA VAL A 16 -5.92 -5.12 -9.68
C VAL A 16 -7.36 -4.70 -9.40
N ALA A 17 -8.31 -5.48 -9.93
CA ALA A 17 -9.74 -5.32 -9.67
C ALA A 17 -10.14 -6.13 -8.42
N ALA A 18 -10.47 -5.44 -7.34
CA ALA A 18 -10.93 -6.05 -6.08
C ALA A 18 -12.41 -6.45 -6.15
N ARG A 19 -13.20 -5.72 -6.93
CA ARG A 19 -14.66 -5.84 -7.04
C ARG A 19 -15.19 -6.98 -7.94
N ASN A 20 -14.31 -7.85 -8.44
CA ASN A 20 -14.66 -9.04 -9.25
C ASN A 20 -15.53 -8.77 -10.50
N ASP A 21 -15.51 -7.55 -11.04
CA ASP A 21 -16.18 -7.19 -12.31
C ASP A 21 -15.19 -7.05 -13.49
N GLY A 22 -13.92 -7.38 -13.25
CA GLY A 22 -12.88 -7.41 -14.26
C GLY A 22 -12.28 -6.06 -14.62
N ILE A 23 -12.71 -4.95 -14.01
CA ILE A 23 -12.21 -3.61 -14.34
C ILE A 23 -11.42 -3.04 -13.15
N ALA A 24 -10.11 -2.89 -13.30
CA ALA A 24 -9.30 -2.18 -12.29
C ALA A 24 -9.49 -0.66 -12.45
N ASN A 25 -10.04 -0.01 -11.43
CA ASN A 25 -10.22 1.45 -11.40
C ASN A 25 -9.34 2.08 -10.33
N VAL A 26 -8.38 2.92 -10.72
CA VAL A 26 -7.45 3.58 -9.79
C VAL A 26 -8.15 4.50 -8.80
N ASP A 27 -9.32 5.04 -9.15
CA ASP A 27 -10.10 5.94 -8.29
C ASP A 27 -11.08 5.20 -7.39
N ASN A 28 -11.27 3.89 -7.58
CA ASN A 28 -12.04 3.07 -6.65
C ASN A 28 -11.16 2.70 -5.44
N ILE A 29 -11.67 2.89 -4.23
CA ILE A 29 -10.90 2.69 -3.01
C ILE A 29 -10.51 1.23 -2.77
N ASP A 30 -11.37 0.26 -3.12
CA ASP A 30 -11.11 -1.16 -2.91
C ASP A 30 -10.04 -1.67 -3.89
N ASP A 31 -10.19 -1.30 -5.17
CA ASP A 31 -9.21 -1.62 -6.22
C ASP A 31 -7.84 -0.98 -5.89
N ALA A 32 -7.83 0.29 -5.49
CA ALA A 32 -6.61 0.99 -5.11
C ALA A 32 -5.96 0.39 -3.86
N ALA A 33 -6.75 0.06 -2.83
CA ALA A 33 -6.26 -0.53 -1.59
C ALA A 33 -5.66 -1.92 -1.82
N LEU A 34 -6.36 -2.79 -2.57
CA LEU A 34 -5.86 -4.13 -2.89
C LEU A 34 -4.58 -4.06 -3.75
N SER A 35 -4.53 -3.14 -4.71
CA SER A 35 -3.33 -2.89 -5.50
C SER A 35 -2.15 -2.43 -4.63
N ALA A 36 -2.40 -1.56 -3.65
CA ALA A 36 -1.37 -1.09 -2.72
C ALA A 36 -0.86 -2.23 -1.83
N ALA A 37 -1.75 -3.07 -1.30
CA ALA A 37 -1.39 -4.25 -0.54
C ALA A 37 -0.53 -5.22 -1.37
N GLY A 38 -0.94 -5.53 -2.60
CA GLY A 38 -0.17 -6.37 -3.52
C GLY A 38 1.22 -5.81 -3.83
N TYR A 39 1.32 -4.51 -4.09
CA TYR A 39 2.60 -3.84 -4.33
C TYR A 39 3.53 -3.91 -3.10
N LEU A 40 3.00 -3.64 -1.90
CA LEU A 40 3.77 -3.74 -0.64
C LEU A 40 4.28 -5.17 -0.41
N CYS A 41 3.42 -6.19 -0.59
CA CYS A 41 3.81 -7.59 -0.48
C CYS A 41 4.89 -7.96 -1.51
N TRP A 42 4.74 -7.54 -2.76
CA TRP A 42 5.70 -7.86 -3.83
C TRP A 42 7.09 -7.26 -3.55
N ARG A 43 7.14 -6.02 -3.03
CA ARG A 43 8.39 -5.32 -2.69
C ARG A 43 9.01 -5.78 -1.39
N GLY A 44 8.20 -5.96 -0.34
CA GLY A 44 8.66 -6.32 1.00
C GLY A 44 8.96 -7.81 1.18
N LYS A 45 8.37 -8.66 0.33
CA LYS A 45 8.36 -10.12 0.48
C LYS A 45 7.64 -10.53 1.77
N ASP A 46 8.38 -10.63 2.88
CA ASP A 46 7.82 -10.98 4.18
C ASP A 46 7.56 -9.74 5.02
N LEU A 47 6.32 -9.27 5.00
CA LEU A 47 5.86 -8.11 5.77
C LEU A 47 5.76 -8.37 7.28
N ALA A 48 5.84 -9.62 7.74
CA ALA A 48 5.90 -9.92 9.17
C ALA A 48 7.28 -9.60 9.79
N THR A 49 8.29 -9.34 8.95
CA THR A 49 9.64 -8.98 9.42
C THR A 49 9.86 -7.47 9.40
N PRO A 50 10.65 -6.91 10.33
CA PRO A 50 11.03 -5.49 10.30
C PRO A 50 11.70 -5.08 8.98
N ARG A 51 12.51 -5.98 8.40
CA ARG A 51 13.22 -5.73 7.14
C ARG A 51 12.27 -5.66 5.95
N GLY A 52 11.34 -6.60 5.82
CA GLY A 52 10.37 -6.60 4.72
C GLY A 52 9.44 -5.41 4.80
N TRP A 53 8.98 -5.06 6.01
CA TRP A 53 8.14 -3.89 6.24
C TRP A 53 8.82 -2.58 5.81
N ILE A 54 10.04 -2.31 6.27
CA ILE A 54 10.79 -1.10 5.89
C ILE A 54 11.07 -1.07 4.39
N THR A 55 11.38 -2.23 3.79
CA THR A 55 11.64 -2.34 2.34
C THR A 55 10.38 -1.99 1.53
N ALA A 56 9.21 -2.47 1.96
CA ALA A 56 7.94 -2.16 1.30
C ALA A 56 7.59 -0.67 1.39
N LEU A 57 7.69 -0.07 2.58
CA LEU A 57 7.35 1.34 2.77
C LEU A 57 8.28 2.27 2.00
N ARG A 58 9.59 2.00 1.98
CA ARG A 58 10.54 2.79 1.18
C ARG A 58 10.33 2.64 -0.32
N ALA A 59 9.85 1.48 -0.78
CA ALA A 59 9.50 1.28 -2.18
C ALA A 59 8.22 2.02 -2.59
N TYR A 60 7.31 2.27 -1.65
CA TYR A 60 6.13 3.10 -1.86
C TYR A 60 6.50 4.58 -1.87
N ASN A 61 7.26 5.01 -0.86
CA ASN A 61 7.81 6.36 -0.76
C ASN A 61 9.14 6.31 0.02
N ASN A 62 10.23 6.73 -0.62
CA ASN A 62 11.58 6.66 -0.05
C ASN A 62 11.84 7.76 1.00
N SER A 63 11.02 7.80 2.04
CA SER A 63 11.10 8.76 3.14
C SER A 63 10.99 8.07 4.49
N VAL A 64 11.96 8.36 5.37
CA VAL A 64 11.96 7.82 6.74
C VAL A 64 10.81 8.38 7.58
N ILE A 65 10.43 9.65 7.35
CA ILE A 65 9.31 10.29 8.05
C ILE A 65 7.99 9.62 7.64
N TYR A 66 7.80 9.40 6.34
CA TYR A 66 6.66 8.67 5.82
C TYR A 66 6.57 7.25 6.41
N ALA A 67 7.68 6.50 6.40
CA ALA A 67 7.69 5.14 6.92
C ALA A 67 7.33 5.07 8.41
N ARG A 68 7.79 6.03 9.22
CA ARG A 68 7.40 6.13 10.63
C ARG A 68 5.92 6.48 10.79
N ALA A 69 5.42 7.47 10.07
CA ALA A 69 4.02 7.85 10.15
C ALA A 69 3.07 6.69 9.78
N VAL A 70 3.36 5.96 8.70
CA VAL A 70 2.55 4.80 8.29
C VAL A 70 2.58 3.69 9.35
N ARG A 71 3.75 3.41 9.93
CA ARG A 71 3.87 2.45 11.04
C ARG A 71 3.00 2.88 12.22
N ASP A 72 3.08 4.14 12.62
CA ASP A 72 2.38 4.64 13.81
C ASP A 72 0.85 4.56 13.61
N TRP A 73 0.35 4.96 12.43
CA TRP A 73 -1.07 4.79 12.07
C TRP A 73 -1.49 3.32 12.02
N ALA A 74 -0.67 2.43 11.45
CA ALA A 74 -0.96 1.00 11.41
C ALA A 74 -1.06 0.40 12.82
N THR A 75 -0.19 0.81 13.74
CA THR A 75 -0.25 0.41 15.15
C THR A 75 -1.54 0.91 15.82
N ALA A 76 -1.91 2.17 15.60
CA ALA A 76 -3.14 2.74 16.18
C ALA A 76 -4.39 1.99 15.67
N TYR A 77 -4.50 1.78 14.35
CA TYR A 77 -5.62 1.03 13.77
C TYR A 77 -5.69 -0.41 14.27
N ALA A 78 -4.55 -1.09 14.45
CA ALA A 78 -4.51 -2.43 15.04
C ALA A 78 -5.01 -2.46 16.49
N ALA A 79 -4.85 -1.36 17.23
CA ALA A 79 -5.39 -1.17 18.58
C ALA A 79 -6.84 -0.65 18.60
N GLY A 80 -7.45 -0.39 17.43
CA GLY A 80 -8.85 0.02 17.31
C GLY A 80 -9.10 1.52 17.56
N HIS A 81 -8.07 2.37 17.44
CA HIS A 81 -8.19 3.81 17.64
C HIS A 81 -7.34 4.62 16.65
N PRO A 82 -7.64 5.91 16.40
CA PRO A 82 -6.73 6.79 15.65
C PRO A 82 -5.49 7.16 16.46
N LEU A 83 -4.45 7.70 15.80
CA LEU A 83 -3.30 8.32 16.48
C LEU A 83 -3.71 9.53 17.34
#